data_AF-A0A7S4LH32-F1
#
_entry.id   AF-A0A7S4LH32-F1
#
_cell.length_a   1.000
_cell.length_b   1.000
_cell.length_c   1.000
_cell.angle_alpha   90.00
_cell.angle_beta   90.00
_cell.angle_gamma   90.00
#
_symmetry.space_group_name_H-M   'P 1'
#
loop_
_entity.id
_entity.type
_entity.pdbx_description
1 polymer ?
#
loop_
_entity_poly.entity_id
_entity_poly.type
_entity_poly.pdbx_seq_one_letter_code
_entity_poly.pdbx_strand_id
1 'polypeptide(L)'
;KVFSKETPPALLSPELACQLTDQGYRLVGTHSAVRLSRWTKTHLRGRGACFKRTFYGTNSYETLETSPALSCSSNCVHCWKHPGCPTAPQWTWAADDAKLIVDNAIIQHLSMVNTMRDVQG
;
A
#
# COMPACT_ATOMS: atom_id res chain seq x y z
N LYS A 1 28.74 -14.54 18.05
CA LYS A 1 27.70 -15.46 17.54
C LYS A 1 27.74 -15.37 16.02
N VAL A 2 28.06 -16.46 15.34
CA VAL A 2 28.04 -16.54 13.89
C VAL A 2 26.57 -16.49 13.48
N PHE A 3 26.15 -15.38 12.86
CA PHE A 3 24.82 -15.29 12.26
C PHE A 3 24.84 -16.18 11.01
N SER A 4 24.20 -17.34 11.08
CA SER A 4 23.86 -18.10 9.88
C SER A 4 23.10 -17.18 8.93
N LYS A 5 23.55 -17.07 7.68
CA LYS A 5 22.86 -16.37 6.58
C LYS A 5 21.62 -17.19 6.20
N GLU A 6 20.61 -17.20 7.04
CA GLU A 6 19.27 -17.59 6.63
C GLU A 6 18.62 -16.33 6.04
N THR A 7 18.17 -16.42 4.79
CA THR A 7 17.43 -15.33 4.16
C THR A 7 16.20 -15.04 5.01
N PRO A 8 15.98 -13.79 5.46
CA PRO A 8 14.83 -13.48 6.29
C PRO A 8 13.52 -13.81 5.55
N PRO A 9 12.48 -14.26 6.26
CA PRO A 9 11.23 -14.68 5.63
C PRO A 9 10.49 -13.49 5.00
N ALA A 10 9.63 -13.78 4.02
CA ALA A 10 8.69 -12.79 3.50
C ALA A 10 7.69 -12.36 4.59
N LEU A 11 7.27 -11.09 4.55
CA LEU A 11 6.30 -10.56 5.52
C LEU A 11 4.89 -11.07 5.25
N LEU A 12 4.51 -11.18 3.98
CA LEU A 12 3.17 -11.55 3.55
C LEU A 12 3.05 -13.06 3.36
N SER A 13 2.16 -13.69 4.12
CA SER A 13 1.73 -15.06 3.82
C SER A 13 0.79 -15.07 2.62
N PRO A 14 0.68 -16.19 1.86
CA PRO A 14 -0.21 -16.28 0.71
C PRO A 14 -1.69 -16.02 1.07
N GLU A 15 -2.13 -16.48 2.23
CA GLU A 15 -3.49 -16.27 2.73
C GLU A 15 -3.76 -14.79 3.02
N LEU A 16 -2.83 -14.12 3.73
CA LEU A 16 -2.93 -12.69 4.00
C LEU A 16 -2.89 -11.87 2.71
N ALA A 17 -2.05 -12.28 1.75
CA ALA A 17 -1.94 -11.62 0.45
C ALA A 17 -3.27 -11.67 -0.31
N CYS A 18 -3.97 -12.81 -0.27
CA CYS A 18 -5.30 -12.96 -0.87
C CYS A 18 -6.32 -12.00 -0.22
N GLN A 19 -6.37 -11.96 1.12
CA GLN A 19 -7.28 -11.09 1.87
C GLN A 19 -7.02 -9.60 1.60
N LEU A 20 -5.75 -9.18 1.57
CA LEU A 20 -5.39 -7.79 1.25
C LEU A 20 -5.76 -7.43 -0.19
N THR A 21 -5.61 -8.37 -1.13
CA THR A 21 -5.99 -8.16 -2.53
C THR A 21 -7.51 -7.97 -2.67
N ASP A 22 -8.31 -8.74 -1.94
CA ASP A 22 -9.77 -8.59 -1.89
C ASP A 22 -10.20 -7.22 -1.33
N GLN A 23 -9.47 -6.71 -0.32
CA GLN A 23 -9.67 -5.36 0.19
C GLN A 23 -9.30 -4.25 -0.81
N GLY A 24 -8.75 -4.60 -1.98
CA GLY A 24 -8.39 -3.68 -3.05
C GLY A 24 -6.97 -3.13 -2.95
N TYR A 25 -6.09 -3.76 -2.18
CA TYR A 25 -4.66 -3.49 -2.26
C TYR A 25 -4.04 -4.15 -3.51
N ARG A 26 -2.93 -3.58 -3.96
CA ARG A 26 -2.02 -4.19 -4.93
C ARG A 26 -0.69 -4.39 -4.21
N LEU A 27 -0.32 -5.65 -4.01
CA LEU A 27 0.89 -6.00 -3.29
C LEU A 27 2.10 -5.82 -4.20
N VAL A 28 3.18 -5.33 -3.62
CA VAL A 28 4.46 -5.09 -4.31
C VAL A 28 5.54 -5.79 -3.52
N GLY A 29 6.23 -6.72 -4.17
CA GLY A 29 7.28 -7.52 -3.53
C GLY A 29 6.74 -8.38 -2.38
N THR A 30 7.52 -8.47 -1.31
CA THR A 30 7.29 -9.34 -0.15
C THR A 30 6.61 -8.64 1.02
N HIS A 31 6.55 -7.30 1.02
CA HIS A 31 6.16 -6.53 2.21
C HIS A 31 5.43 -5.20 1.95
N SER A 32 5.44 -4.71 0.70
CA SER A 32 4.87 -3.40 0.35
C SER A 32 3.49 -3.54 -0.30
N ALA A 33 2.70 -2.47 -0.26
CA ALA A 33 1.42 -2.41 -0.95
C ALA A 33 1.03 -1.00 -1.39
N VAL A 34 0.26 -0.96 -2.48
CA VAL A 34 -0.32 0.24 -3.06
C VAL A 34 -1.83 0.13 -3.06
N ARG A 35 -2.51 1.26 -2.85
CA ARG A 35 -3.97 1.34 -2.94
C ARG A 35 -4.36 2.66 -3.61
N LEU A 36 -5.48 2.67 -4.32
CA LEU A 36 -6.09 3.94 -4.71
C LEU A 36 -6.71 4.62 -3.49
N SER A 37 -6.28 5.85 -3.22
CA SER A 37 -6.86 6.64 -2.14
C SER A 37 -8.34 6.82 -2.36
N ARG A 38 -9.11 6.81 -1.25
CA ARG A 38 -10.55 7.10 -1.29
C ARG A 38 -10.84 8.39 -2.05
N TRP A 39 -10.03 9.42 -1.82
CA TRP A 39 -10.20 10.73 -2.44
C TRP A 39 -9.74 10.79 -3.89
N THR A 40 -8.76 9.97 -4.29
CA THR A 40 -8.40 9.81 -5.70
C THR A 40 -9.61 9.28 -6.48
N LYS A 41 -10.30 8.27 -5.93
CA LYS A 41 -11.52 7.71 -6.56
C LYS A 41 -12.65 8.73 -6.66
N THR A 42 -12.90 9.55 -5.63
CA THR A 42 -13.95 10.58 -5.67
C THR A 42 -13.61 11.70 -6.65
N HIS A 43 -12.34 12.11 -6.70
CA HIS A 43 -11.87 13.16 -7.58
C HIS A 43 -11.95 12.74 -9.05
N LEU A 44 -11.54 11.50 -9.38
CA LEU A 44 -11.69 10.94 -10.73
C LEU A 44 -13.15 10.87 -11.19
N ARG A 45 -14.10 10.69 -10.27
CA ARG A 45 -15.54 10.72 -10.55
C ARG A 45 -16.16 12.13 -10.55
N GLY A 46 -15.35 13.18 -10.43
CA GLY A 46 -15.85 14.56 -10.41
C GLY A 46 -16.58 14.99 -9.13
N ARG A 47 -16.57 14.17 -8.06
CA ARG A 47 -17.27 14.45 -6.79
C ARG A 47 -16.45 15.26 -5.77
N GLY A 48 -15.33 15.84 -6.23
CA GLY A 48 -14.45 16.70 -5.41
C GLY A 48 -13.16 16.03 -4.93
N ALA A 49 -12.26 16.89 -4.46
CA ALA A 49 -10.89 16.56 -4.04
C ALA A 49 -10.76 16.42 -2.51
N CYS A 50 -9.64 15.85 -2.04
CA CYS A 50 -9.32 15.81 -0.61
C CYS A 50 -8.97 17.19 -0.04
N PHE A 51 -8.99 17.28 1.29
CA PHE A 51 -8.57 18.47 2.03
C PHE A 51 -7.18 19.00 1.61
N LYS A 52 -6.22 18.12 1.28
CA LYS A 52 -4.87 18.54 0.87
C LYS A 52 -4.85 19.45 -0.36
N ARG A 53 -5.86 19.38 -1.24
CA ARG A 53 -5.98 20.32 -2.37
C ARG A 53 -6.23 21.75 -1.88
N THR A 54 -7.07 21.92 -0.87
CA THR A 54 -7.38 23.22 -0.29
C THR A 54 -6.19 23.78 0.51
N PHE A 55 -5.53 22.95 1.32
CA PHE A 55 -4.44 23.43 2.18
C PHE A 55 -3.09 23.55 1.47
N TYR A 56 -2.79 22.65 0.53
CA TYR A 56 -1.45 22.52 -0.08
C TYR A 56 -1.46 22.61 -1.61
N GLY A 57 -2.62 22.80 -2.26
CA GLY A 57 -2.72 22.87 -3.71
C GLY A 57 -2.51 21.54 -4.44
N THR A 58 -2.31 20.43 -3.73
CA THR A 58 -2.02 19.12 -4.35
C THR A 58 -3.27 18.47 -4.95
N ASN A 59 -3.18 17.92 -6.15
CA ASN A 59 -4.28 17.20 -6.77
C ASN A 59 -4.40 15.76 -6.24
N SER A 60 -5.60 15.39 -5.76
CA SER A 60 -5.82 14.04 -5.21
C SER A 60 -5.74 12.93 -6.25
N TYR A 61 -6.02 13.23 -7.53
CA TYR A 61 -5.92 12.23 -8.60
C TYR A 61 -4.48 11.93 -9.03
N GLU A 62 -3.52 12.78 -8.65
CA GLU A 62 -2.07 12.61 -8.91
C GLU A 62 -1.34 11.92 -7.75
N THR A 63 -2.04 11.66 -6.64
CA THR A 63 -1.41 11.17 -5.41
C THR A 63 -1.33 9.64 -5.40
N LEU A 64 -0.11 9.12 -5.23
CA LEU A 64 0.17 7.70 -4.96
C LEU A 64 0.07 7.42 -3.45
N GLU A 65 -0.86 6.56 -3.04
CA GLU A 65 -0.94 6.04 -1.68
C GLU A 65 -0.29 4.64 -1.63
N THR A 66 0.87 4.57 -1.01
CA THR A 66 1.68 3.35 -0.88
C THR A 66 2.26 3.24 0.52
N SER A 67 2.44 2.02 1.00
CA SER A 67 3.23 1.73 2.19
C SER A 67 4.33 0.73 1.83
N PRO A 68 5.62 1.07 2.07
CA PRO A 68 6.69 0.11 1.89
C PRO A 68 6.63 -0.99 2.97
N ALA A 69 6.04 -0.72 4.13
CA ALA A 69 5.95 -1.67 5.24
C ALA A 69 4.50 -1.90 5.68
N LEU A 70 4.01 -3.13 5.51
CA LEU A 70 2.69 -3.53 6.04
C LEU A 70 2.74 -3.98 7.51
N SER A 71 3.93 -4.22 8.07
CA SER A 71 4.11 -4.40 9.51
C SER A 71 4.12 -3.06 10.24
N CYS A 72 3.73 -3.08 11.51
CA CYS A 72 3.84 -1.92 12.40
C CYS A 72 4.44 -2.33 13.74
N SER A 73 5.07 -1.40 14.46
CA SER A 73 5.55 -1.64 15.83
C SER A 73 4.42 -1.68 16.85
N SER A 74 3.28 -1.08 16.54
CA SER A 74 2.19 -0.84 17.48
C SER A 74 0.88 -1.46 16.99
N ASN A 75 0.01 -1.79 17.95
CA ASN A 75 -1.32 -2.32 17.68
C ASN A 75 -2.41 -1.38 18.22
N CYS A 76 -2.55 -0.22 17.57
CA CYS A 76 -3.48 0.81 18.02
C CYS A 76 -4.93 0.38 17.79
N VAL A 77 -5.82 0.69 18.75
CA VAL A 77 -7.25 0.34 18.71
C VAL A 77 -8.00 0.94 17.51
N HIS A 78 -7.53 2.07 17.01
CA HIS A 78 -8.11 2.78 15.88
C HIS A 78 -7.45 2.41 14.53
N CYS A 79 -6.47 1.51 14.53
CA CYS A 79 -5.77 1.15 13.32
C CYS A 79 -6.62 0.18 12.51
N TRP A 80 -7.03 0.58 11.32
CA TRP A 80 -7.81 -0.27 10.40
C TRP A 80 -6.93 -1.25 9.62
N LYS A 81 -5.74 -1.55 10.14
CA LYS A 81 -4.86 -2.55 9.55
C LYS A 81 -5.54 -3.92 9.59
N HIS A 82 -5.21 -4.77 8.62
CA HIS A 82 -5.71 -6.14 8.62
C HIS A 82 -5.22 -6.86 9.89
N PRO A 83 -6.06 -7.60 10.62
CA PRO A 83 -5.66 -8.30 11.85
C PRO A 83 -4.48 -9.28 11.66
N GLY A 84 -4.36 -9.84 10.46
CA GLY A 84 -3.24 -10.72 10.09
C GLY A 84 -1.92 -10.00 9.78
N CYS A 85 -1.89 -8.66 9.69
CA CYS A 85 -0.63 -7.95 9.48
C CYS A 85 0.26 -8.04 10.74
N PRO A 86 1.52 -8.47 10.61
CA PRO A 86 2.37 -8.71 11.76
C PRO A 86 2.72 -7.42 12.50
N THR A 87 2.84 -7.54 13.82
CA THR A 87 3.28 -6.44 14.69
C THR A 87 4.61 -6.83 15.33
N ALA A 88 5.67 -6.08 15.05
CA ALA A 88 6.99 -6.31 15.64
C ALA A 88 7.72 -4.99 15.89
N PRO A 89 8.45 -4.85 17.00
CA PRO A 89 9.18 -3.62 17.33
C PRO A 89 10.41 -3.39 16.43
N GLN A 90 10.93 -4.45 15.80
CA GLN A 90 12.08 -4.41 14.91
C GLN A 90 11.78 -5.16 13.63
N TRP A 91 12.43 -4.75 12.54
CA TRP A 91 12.28 -5.37 11.24
C TRP A 91 13.06 -6.69 11.15
N THR A 92 12.36 -7.79 10.89
CA THR A 92 12.95 -9.14 10.80
C THR A 92 12.69 -9.84 9.47
N TRP A 93 12.02 -9.16 8.52
CA TRP A 93 11.61 -9.72 7.23
C TRP A 93 12.58 -9.37 6.10
N ALA A 94 12.43 -10.04 4.95
CA ALA A 94 13.11 -9.62 3.73
C ALA A 94 12.70 -8.19 3.35
N ALA A 95 13.70 -7.35 3.09
CA ALA A 95 13.51 -6.02 2.55
C ALA A 95 13.82 -6.05 1.06
N ASP A 96 12.80 -5.75 0.25
CA ASP A 96 12.97 -5.63 -1.20
C ASP A 96 13.71 -4.33 -1.55
N ASP A 97 14.27 -4.28 -2.76
CA ASP A 97 14.99 -3.10 -3.25
C ASP A 97 14.06 -1.88 -3.42
N ALA A 98 14.55 -0.70 -3.04
CA ALA A 98 13.77 0.53 -3.07
C ALA A 98 13.32 0.92 -4.48
N LYS A 99 14.17 0.71 -5.49
CA LYS A 99 13.82 1.02 -6.88
C LYS A 99 12.71 0.09 -7.37
N LEU A 100 12.84 -1.20 -7.04
CA LEU A 100 11.81 -2.20 -7.35
C LEU A 100 10.45 -1.83 -6.73
N ILE A 101 10.43 -1.37 -5.48
CA ILE A 101 9.19 -0.97 -4.80
C ILE A 101 8.54 0.22 -5.52
N VAL A 102 9.32 1.26 -5.82
CA VAL A 102 8.81 2.50 -6.45
C VAL A 102 8.30 2.24 -7.87
N ASP A 103 9.10 1.55 -8.70
CA ASP A 103 8.75 1.28 -10.10
C ASP A 103 7.43 0.48 -10.17
N ASN A 104 7.34 -0.60 -9.40
CA ASN A 104 6.13 -1.44 -9.37
C ASN A 104 4.95 -0.70 -8.75
N ALA A 105 5.18 0.15 -7.73
CA ALA A 105 4.11 0.92 -7.13
C ALA A 105 3.47 1.89 -8.14
N ILE A 106 4.29 2.56 -8.95
CA ILE A 106 3.82 3.45 -10.03
C ILE A 106 3.03 2.65 -11.07
N ILE A 107 3.57 1.52 -11.54
CA ILE A 107 2.91 0.67 -12.54
C ILE A 107 1.53 0.20 -12.04
N GLN A 108 1.46 -0.32 -10.81
CA GLN A 108 0.21 -0.80 -10.23
C GLN A 108 -0.79 0.34 -10.01
N HIS A 109 -0.33 1.51 -9.57
CA HIS A 109 -1.19 2.68 -9.39
C HIS A 109 -1.80 3.14 -10.71
N LEU A 110 -0.99 3.31 -11.76
CA LEU A 110 -1.46 3.71 -13.07
C LEU A 110 -2.42 2.69 -13.66
N SER A 111 -2.16 1.39 -13.47
CA SER A 111 -3.09 0.34 -13.86
C SER A 111 -4.45 0.51 -13.18
N MET A 112 -4.48 0.77 -11.86
CA MET A 112 -5.73 0.99 -11.14
C MET A 112 -6.44 2.28 -11.54
N VAL A 113 -5.72 3.38 -11.79
CA VAL A 113 -6.32 4.63 -12.29
C VAL A 113 -6.97 4.39 -13.66
N ASN A 114 -6.31 3.64 -14.54
CA ASN A 114 -6.85 3.33 -15.86
C ASN A 114 -8.16 2.53 -15.80
N THR A 115 -8.33 1.64 -14.82
CA THR A 115 -9.62 0.93 -14.64
C THR A 115 -10.79 1.84 -14.25
N MET A 116 -10.52 3.08 -13.84
CA MET A 116 -11.55 4.03 -13.41
C MET A 116 -12.04 4.95 -14.55
N ARG A 117 -11.47 4.87 -15.76
CA ARG A 117 -11.80 5.78 -16.88
C ARG A 117 -13.26 5.73 -17.30
N ASP A 118 -13.85 4.53 -17.31
CA ASP A 118 -15.23 4.32 -17.79
C ASP A 118 -16.25 4.20 -16.64
N VAL A 119 -15.80 4.39 -15.40
CA VAL A 119 -16.64 4.27 -14.22
C VAL A 119 -17.43 5.56 -14.06
N GLN A 120 -18.60 5.60 -14.69
CA GLN A 120 -19.58 6.67 -14.49
C GLN A 120 -20.02 6.70 -13.02
N GLY A 121 -20.11 7.93 -12.48
CA GLY A 121 -20.50 8.21 -11.11
C GLY A 121 -21.47 9.36 -11.05
#